data_AF-A0A7V3C6V8-F1
#
_entry.id   AF-A0A7V3C6V8-F1
#
_cell.length_a   1.000
_cell.length_b   1.000
_cell.length_c   1.000
_cell.angle_alpha   90.00
_cell.angle_beta   90.00
_cell.angle_gamma   90.00
#
_symmetry.space_group_name_H-M   'P 1'
#
loop_
_entity.id
_entity.type
_entity.pdbx_description
1 polymer ?
#
loop_
_entity_poly.entity_id
_entity_poly.type
_entity_poly.pdbx_seq_one_letter_code
_entity_poly.pdbx_strand_id
1 'polypeptide(L)'
;MKVTLNLATNPMGAQRVFWLSALVAGILVLGLTLGIGIKTWNAWAQATNPRVRLAELRGRLAELTHTQQELEARLQTPGAQSVLEQAAFYNRLLERKAVSWAELFSALEKHLPDRVRVLELAPELQEDGSLRLDLRVGAESPAALVRFLQALEQGPEFSQVTPHSQQRSTRPGEDRILADVSALYRSRR
;
A
#
# COMPACT_ATOMS: atom_id res chain seq x y z
N MET A 1 51.81 -36.71 -93.90
CA MET A 1 52.07 -36.05 -92.60
C MET A 1 50.80 -36.14 -91.76
N LYS A 2 50.85 -36.78 -90.59
CA LYS A 2 49.74 -36.80 -89.63
C LYS A 2 50.22 -36.12 -88.36
N VAL A 3 49.76 -34.90 -88.14
CA VAL A 3 49.98 -34.16 -86.89
C VAL A 3 49.02 -34.74 -85.86
N THR A 4 49.56 -35.41 -84.85
CA THR A 4 48.81 -35.86 -83.67
C THR A 4 48.66 -34.67 -82.73
N LEU A 5 47.61 -33.87 -82.97
CA LEU A 5 47.25 -32.82 -82.04
C LEU A 5 46.70 -33.49 -80.78
N ASN A 6 47.40 -33.32 -79.66
CA ASN A 6 46.99 -33.83 -78.36
C ASN A 6 45.88 -32.93 -77.83
N LEU A 7 44.61 -33.35 -77.98
CA LEU A 7 43.43 -32.69 -77.43
C LEU A 7 43.14 -33.11 -75.97
N ALA A 8 44.12 -33.56 -75.20
CA ALA A 8 43.96 -33.78 -73.77
C ALA A 8 43.89 -32.43 -73.02
N THR A 9 42.80 -31.68 -73.24
CA THR A 9 42.47 -30.51 -72.43
C THR A 9 41.04 -30.66 -71.95
N ASN A 10 40.87 -31.56 -70.99
CA ASN A 10 39.97 -31.31 -69.88
C ASN A 10 40.51 -32.04 -68.64
N PRO A 11 40.91 -31.32 -67.59
CA PRO A 11 41.41 -31.95 -66.38
C PRO A 11 40.23 -32.67 -65.71
N MET A 12 40.31 -34.00 -65.62
CA MET A 12 39.34 -34.86 -64.91
C MET A 12 39.40 -34.70 -63.38
N GLY A 13 39.69 -33.50 -62.88
CA GLY A 13 39.77 -33.16 -61.46
C GLY A 13 38.44 -32.71 -60.85
N ALA A 14 37.50 -32.21 -61.65
CA ALA A 14 36.25 -31.63 -61.15
C ALA A 14 35.16 -32.67 -60.85
N GLN A 15 35.23 -33.87 -61.41
CA GLN A 15 34.16 -34.87 -61.25
C GLN A 15 34.06 -35.41 -59.82
N ARG A 16 35.20 -35.58 -59.14
CA ARG A 16 35.23 -35.98 -57.71
C ARG A 16 34.65 -34.89 -56.81
N VAL A 17 34.96 -33.62 -57.11
CA VAL A 17 34.44 -32.45 -56.38
C VAL A 17 32.93 -32.32 -56.59
N PHE A 18 32.44 -32.56 -57.82
CA PHE A 18 31.01 -32.57 -58.12
C PHE A 18 30.27 -33.64 -57.31
N TRP A 19 30.72 -34.90 -57.32
CA TRP A 19 30.09 -35.97 -56.53
C TRP A 19 30.16 -35.72 -55.02
N LEU A 20 31.27 -35.17 -54.50
CA LEU A 20 31.36 -34.76 -53.09
C LEU A 20 30.34 -33.67 -52.77
N SER A 21 30.23 -32.63 -53.60
CA SER A 21 29.27 -31.55 -53.40
C SER A 21 27.81 -32.03 -53.46
N ALA A 22 27.51 -32.97 -54.36
CA ALA A 22 26.18 -33.58 -54.47
C ALA A 22 25.84 -34.45 -53.24
N LEU A 23 26.82 -35.19 -52.72
CA LEU A 23 26.66 -36.00 -51.50
C LEU A 23 26.46 -35.12 -50.26
N VAL A 24 27.24 -34.04 -50.12
CA VAL A 24 27.07 -33.07 -49.02
C VAL A 24 25.70 -32.39 -49.11
N ALA A 25 25.29 -31.95 -50.30
CA ALA A 25 23.97 -31.36 -50.51
C ALA A 25 22.85 -32.36 -50.18
N GLY A 26 22.99 -33.62 -50.60
CA GLY A 26 22.04 -34.69 -50.28
C GLY A 26 21.90 -34.92 -48.78
N ILE A 27 23.01 -35.02 -48.05
CA ILE A 27 23.01 -35.16 -46.58
C ILE A 27 22.35 -33.95 -45.92
N LEU A 28 22.61 -32.75 -46.42
CA LEU A 28 22.06 -31.51 -45.86
C LEU A 28 20.54 -31.44 -46.03
N VAL A 29 20.02 -31.82 -47.21
CA VAL A 29 18.58 -31.92 -47.48
C VAL A 29 17.93 -33.02 -46.63
N LEU A 30 18.59 -34.17 -46.49
CA LEU A 30 18.09 -35.27 -45.66
C LEU A 30 18.05 -34.88 -44.17
N GLY A 31 19.09 -34.21 -43.68
CA GLY A 31 19.15 -33.69 -42.32
C GLY A 31 18.08 -32.62 -42.05
N LEU A 32 17.85 -31.73 -43.02
CA LEU A 32 16.81 -30.71 -42.90
C LEU A 32 15.40 -31.33 -42.86
N THR A 33 15.13 -32.30 -43.74
CA THR A 33 13.83 -32.99 -43.79
C THR A 33 13.57 -33.81 -42.52
N LEU A 34 14.56 -34.55 -42.02
CA LEU A 34 14.45 -35.23 -40.71
C LEU A 34 14.25 -34.24 -39.57
N GLY A 35 15.01 -33.13 -39.55
CA GLY A 35 14.90 -32.11 -38.51
C GLY A 35 13.50 -31.49 -38.45
N ILE A 36 12.92 -31.17 -39.61
CA ILE A 36 11.55 -30.66 -39.71
C ILE A 36 10.55 -31.75 -39.26
N GLY A 37 10.71 -32.99 -39.71
CA GLY A 37 9.83 -34.10 -39.32
C GLY A 37 9.80 -34.38 -37.82
N ILE A 38 10.96 -34.33 -37.15
CA ILE A 38 11.05 -34.50 -35.69
C ILE A 38 10.38 -33.33 -34.97
N LYS A 39 10.60 -32.09 -35.45
CA LYS A 39 9.97 -30.90 -34.85
C LYS A 39 8.45 -30.93 -34.97
N THR A 40 7.91 -31.33 -36.12
CA THR A 40 6.45 -31.41 -36.32
C THR A 40 5.82 -32.55 -35.52
N TRP A 41 6.49 -33.71 -35.44
CA TRP A 41 6.06 -34.83 -34.59
C TRP A 41 6.02 -34.44 -33.11
N ASN A 42 7.07 -33.81 -32.61
CA ASN A 42 7.13 -33.32 -31.23
C ASN A 42 6.09 -32.24 -30.94
N ALA A 43 5.82 -31.34 -31.89
CA ALA A 43 4.76 -30.34 -31.77
C ALA A 43 3.37 -30.99 -31.71
N TRP A 44 3.10 -32.01 -32.52
CA TRP A 44 1.87 -32.79 -32.48
C TRP A 44 1.70 -33.58 -31.18
N ALA A 45 2.76 -34.21 -30.68
CA ALA A 45 2.74 -34.91 -29.39
C ALA A 45 2.49 -33.95 -28.21
N GLN A 46 2.94 -32.69 -28.31
CA GLN A 46 2.65 -31.66 -27.30
C GLN A 46 1.26 -31.02 -27.44
N ALA A 47 0.64 -31.09 -28.63
CA ALA A 47 -0.69 -30.53 -28.91
C ALA A 47 -1.85 -31.27 -28.22
N THR A 48 -1.59 -32.35 -27.48
CA THR A 48 -2.58 -33.04 -26.63
C THR A 48 -2.78 -32.34 -25.27
N ASN A 49 -1.86 -31.47 -24.83
CA ASN A 49 -1.91 -30.77 -23.55
C ASN A 49 -2.71 -29.44 -23.43
N PRO A 50 -3.02 -28.66 -24.49
CA PRO A 50 -3.73 -27.39 -24.35
C PRO A 50 -5.19 -27.59 -23.93
N ARG A 51 -5.84 -28.69 -24.34
CA ARG A 51 -7.21 -29.01 -23.90
C ARG A 51 -7.28 -29.33 -22.41
N VAL A 52 -6.29 -30.06 -21.89
CA VAL A 52 -6.19 -30.40 -20.46
C VAL A 52 -5.94 -29.14 -19.63
N ARG A 53 -5.00 -28.27 -20.04
CA ARG A 53 -4.76 -26.98 -19.37
C ARG A 53 -5.96 -26.05 -19.41
N LEU A 54 -6.70 -26.00 -20.52
CA LEU A 54 -7.94 -25.23 -20.61
C LEU A 54 -9.04 -25.80 -19.71
N ALA A 55 -9.17 -27.12 -19.61
CA ALA A 55 -10.11 -27.76 -18.70
C ALA A 55 -9.76 -27.46 -17.23
N GLU A 56 -8.48 -27.52 -16.87
CA GLU A 56 -8.00 -27.17 -15.53
C GLU A 56 -8.27 -25.70 -15.19
N LEU A 57 -7.92 -24.77 -16.08
CA LEU A 57 -8.18 -23.34 -15.87
C LEU A 57 -9.67 -23.03 -15.76
N ARG A 58 -10.52 -23.70 -16.55
CA ARG A 58 -11.98 -23.58 -16.43
C ARG A 58 -12.49 -24.12 -15.10
N GLY A 59 -11.92 -25.23 -14.61
CA GLY A 59 -12.24 -25.76 -13.28
C GLY A 59 -11.91 -24.76 -12.17
N ARG A 60 -10.71 -24.17 -12.21
CA ARG A 60 -10.30 -23.14 -11.23
C ARG A 60 -11.18 -21.89 -11.30
N LEU A 61 -11.54 -21.44 -12.50
CA LEU A 61 -12.47 -20.32 -12.66
C LEU A 61 -13.85 -20.65 -12.07
N ALA A 62 -14.38 -21.84 -12.33
CA ALA A 62 -15.66 -22.27 -11.78
C ALA A 62 -15.64 -22.29 -10.24
N GLU A 63 -14.57 -22.81 -9.64
CA GLU A 63 -14.37 -22.82 -8.19
C GLU A 63 -14.33 -21.40 -7.62
N LEU A 64 -13.51 -20.51 -8.20
CA LEU A 64 -13.43 -19.11 -7.78
C LEU A 64 -14.78 -18.38 -7.90
N THR A 65 -15.51 -18.60 -9.00
CA THR A 65 -16.84 -18.00 -9.17
C THR A 65 -17.84 -18.51 -8.15
N HIS A 66 -17.77 -19.80 -7.78
CA HIS A 66 -18.62 -20.36 -6.75
C HIS A 66 -18.29 -19.77 -5.37
N THR A 67 -17.01 -19.67 -5.01
CA THR A 67 -16.58 -19.03 -3.76
C THR A 67 -17.01 -17.57 -3.69
N GLN A 68 -16.87 -16.83 -4.80
CA GLN A 68 -17.33 -15.44 -4.88
C GLN A 68 -18.83 -15.32 -4.64
N GLN A 69 -19.65 -16.15 -5.30
CA GLN A 69 -21.10 -16.17 -5.12
C GLN A 69 -21.49 -16.53 -3.68
N GLU A 70 -20.80 -17.49 -3.06
CA GLU A 70 -21.06 -17.87 -1.67
C GLU A 70 -20.73 -16.72 -0.69
N LEU A 71 -19.60 -16.04 -0.89
CA LEU A 71 -19.22 -14.87 -0.10
C LEU A 71 -20.23 -13.74 -0.28
N GLU A 72 -20.65 -13.46 -1.51
CA GLU A 72 -21.62 -12.41 -1.81
C GLU A 72 -22.99 -12.74 -1.19
N ALA A 73 -23.45 -13.98 -1.28
CA ALA A 73 -24.67 -14.44 -0.61
C ALA A 73 -24.59 -14.29 0.91
N ARG A 74 -23.43 -14.58 1.52
CA ARG A 74 -23.20 -14.35 2.96
C ARG A 74 -23.26 -12.87 3.32
N LEU A 75 -22.69 -11.98 2.49
CA LEU A 75 -22.74 -10.52 2.69
C LEU A 75 -24.16 -9.95 2.49
N GLN A 76 -24.99 -10.59 1.66
CA GLN A 76 -26.38 -10.22 1.44
C GLN A 76 -27.33 -10.71 2.55
N THR A 77 -26.85 -11.50 3.52
CA THR A 77 -27.68 -11.87 4.67
C THR A 77 -28.03 -10.64 5.50
N PRO A 78 -29.26 -10.55 6.07
CA PRO A 78 -29.69 -9.37 6.82
C PRO A 78 -28.80 -9.07 8.03
N GLY A 79 -28.22 -10.10 8.66
CA GLY A 79 -27.22 -9.93 9.72
C GLY A 79 -25.95 -9.25 9.23
N ALA A 80 -25.40 -9.66 8.08
CA ALA A 80 -24.21 -9.03 7.51
C ALA A 80 -24.45 -7.60 7.03
N GLN A 81 -25.62 -7.33 6.42
CA GLN A 81 -25.99 -5.99 5.96
C GLN A 81 -26.03 -4.96 7.10
N SER A 82 -26.65 -5.31 8.24
CA SER A 82 -26.68 -4.41 9.40
C SER A 82 -25.28 -4.08 9.95
N VAL A 83 -24.36 -5.05 9.95
CA VAL A 83 -22.96 -4.82 10.36
C VAL A 83 -22.23 -3.93 9.34
N LEU A 84 -22.46 -4.14 8.03
CA LEU A 84 -21.87 -3.31 6.98
C LEU A 84 -22.37 -1.87 7.03
N GLU A 85 -23.67 -1.65 7.26
CA GLU A 85 -24.26 -0.32 7.45
C GLU A 85 -23.68 0.38 8.67
N GLN A 86 -23.55 -0.35 9.78
CA GLN A 86 -22.96 0.17 11.02
C GLN A 86 -21.48 0.53 10.81
N ALA A 87 -20.71 -0.33 10.14
CA ALA A 87 -19.31 -0.06 9.80
C ALA A 87 -19.19 1.14 8.86
N ALA A 88 -20.04 1.26 7.84
CA ALA A 88 -20.06 2.41 6.93
C ALA A 88 -20.47 3.72 7.64
N PHE A 89 -21.37 3.64 8.62
CA PHE A 89 -21.72 4.78 9.47
C PHE A 89 -20.55 5.20 10.36
N TYR A 90 -19.91 4.24 11.05
CA TYR A 90 -18.73 4.53 11.86
C TYR A 90 -17.55 5.02 11.03
N ASN A 91 -17.29 4.45 9.86
CA ASN A 91 -16.21 4.92 8.99
C ASN A 91 -16.46 6.36 8.51
N ARG A 92 -17.70 6.72 8.14
CA ARG A 92 -18.04 8.12 7.82
C ARG A 92 -17.90 9.05 9.03
N LEU A 93 -18.24 8.56 10.23
CA LEU A 93 -17.97 9.29 11.47
C LEU A 93 -16.47 9.43 11.70
N LEU A 94 -15.67 8.39 11.51
CA LEU A 94 -14.22 8.38 11.70
C LEU A 94 -13.51 9.23 10.63
N GLU A 95 -13.97 9.26 9.39
CA GLU A 95 -13.44 10.15 8.35
C GLU A 95 -13.66 11.62 8.71
N ARG A 96 -14.81 11.95 9.31
CA ARG A 96 -15.08 13.30 9.84
C ARG A 96 -14.40 13.56 11.19
N LYS A 97 -14.19 12.51 11.99
CA LYS A 97 -13.60 12.51 13.33
C LYS A 97 -12.18 11.97 13.35
N ALA A 98 -11.44 12.05 12.24
CA ALA A 98 -9.99 12.05 12.27
C ALA A 98 -9.57 13.40 12.88
N VAL A 99 -10.05 13.63 14.11
CA VAL A 99 -9.51 14.55 15.06
C VAL A 99 -8.07 14.10 15.14
N SER A 100 -7.18 15.02 14.83
CA SER A 100 -5.76 14.79 14.89
C SER A 100 -5.34 14.65 16.34
N TRP A 101 -5.82 13.63 17.07
CA TRP A 101 -5.48 13.38 18.47
C TRP A 101 -3.97 13.31 18.62
N ALA A 102 -3.31 12.61 17.70
CA ALA A 102 -1.85 12.56 17.64
C ALA A 102 -1.22 13.96 17.50
N GLU A 103 -1.75 14.81 16.62
CA GLU A 103 -1.24 16.19 16.46
C GLU A 103 -1.56 17.06 17.67
N LEU A 104 -2.76 16.97 18.23
CA LEU A 104 -3.20 17.71 19.40
C LEU A 104 -2.35 17.37 20.61
N PHE A 105 -2.11 16.09 20.87
CA PHE A 105 -1.26 15.66 21.99
C PHE A 105 0.20 16.07 21.73
N SER A 106 0.69 15.98 20.50
CA SER A 106 2.04 16.44 20.15
C SER A 106 2.19 17.96 20.28
N ALA A 107 1.18 18.73 19.89
CA ALA A 107 1.14 20.18 20.05
C ALA A 107 1.09 20.53 21.53
N LEU A 108 0.23 19.88 22.31
CA LEU A 108 0.12 20.12 23.75
C LEU A 108 1.45 19.81 24.46
N GLU A 109 2.09 18.69 24.15
CA GLU A 109 3.39 18.30 24.73
C GLU A 109 4.48 19.35 24.48
N LYS A 110 4.56 19.90 23.27
CA LYS A 110 5.52 20.97 22.93
C LYS A 110 5.34 22.24 23.77
N HIS A 111 4.11 22.52 24.20
CA HIS A 111 3.75 23.73 24.94
C HIS A 111 3.60 23.49 26.45
N LEU A 112 3.91 22.29 26.94
CA LEU A 112 3.79 21.91 28.34
C LEU A 112 5.12 22.14 29.08
N PRO A 113 5.23 23.11 29.99
CA PRO A 113 6.48 23.40 30.70
C PRO A 113 6.72 22.44 31.87
N ASP A 114 8.00 22.24 32.23
CA ASP A 114 8.52 21.27 33.23
C ASP A 114 7.91 21.29 34.65
N ARG A 115 7.04 22.24 34.98
CA ARG A 115 6.49 22.45 36.35
C ARG A 115 4.97 22.58 36.38
N VAL A 116 4.35 22.08 35.33
CA VAL A 116 2.91 22.11 35.11
C VAL A 116 2.49 20.72 34.66
N ARG A 117 1.40 20.19 35.19
CA ARG A 117 0.84 18.90 34.79
C ARG A 117 -0.62 19.04 34.41
N VAL A 118 -1.01 18.37 33.34
CA VAL A 118 -2.41 18.26 32.94
C VAL A 118 -3.01 17.09 33.72
N LEU A 119 -4.04 17.40 34.51
CA LEU A 119 -4.77 16.44 35.34
C LEU A 119 -5.99 15.90 34.61
N GLU A 120 -6.62 16.73 33.78
CA GLU A 120 -7.81 16.40 33.00
C GLU A 120 -7.77 17.14 31.66
N LEU A 121 -8.18 16.47 30.59
CA LEU A 121 -8.28 17.04 29.25
C LEU A 121 -9.61 16.59 28.63
N ALA A 122 -10.51 17.54 28.40
CA ALA A 122 -11.82 17.33 27.83
C ALA A 122 -11.94 18.11 26.49
N PRO A 123 -11.79 17.43 25.35
CA PRO A 123 -11.87 18.03 24.02
C PRO A 123 -13.31 17.99 23.49
N GLU A 124 -13.84 19.14 23.09
CA GLU A 124 -15.17 19.31 22.52
C GLU A 124 -15.07 19.87 21.09
N LEU A 125 -15.66 19.17 20.12
CA LEU A 125 -15.69 19.62 18.72
C LEU A 125 -16.74 20.70 18.54
N GLN A 126 -16.32 21.85 18.02
CA GLN A 126 -17.20 22.96 17.69
C GLN A 126 -17.77 22.84 16.28
N GLU A 127 -18.89 23.51 16.00
CA GLU A 127 -19.55 23.49 14.68
C GLU A 127 -18.66 24.03 13.54
N ASP A 128 -17.71 24.90 13.85
CA ASP A 128 -16.74 25.48 12.91
C ASP A 128 -15.56 24.54 12.59
N GLY A 129 -15.54 23.34 13.17
CA GLY A 129 -14.48 22.35 13.01
C GLY A 129 -13.24 22.60 13.89
N SER A 130 -13.26 23.60 14.76
CA SER A 130 -12.24 23.75 15.80
C SER A 130 -12.50 22.85 17.01
N LEU A 131 -11.47 22.60 17.81
CA LEU A 131 -11.57 21.82 19.04
C LEU A 131 -11.43 22.75 20.24
N ARG A 132 -12.48 22.89 21.03
CA ARG A 132 -12.37 23.52 22.35
C ARG A 132 -11.77 22.50 23.31
N LEU A 133 -10.74 22.90 24.03
CA LEU A 133 -10.02 22.08 24.98
C LEU A 133 -10.24 22.65 26.37
N ASP A 134 -10.95 21.91 27.21
CA ASP A 134 -11.05 22.23 28.62
C ASP A 134 -10.02 21.39 29.39
N LEU A 135 -9.09 22.07 30.03
CA LEU A 135 -7.92 21.51 30.69
C LEU A 135 -8.02 21.79 32.19
N ARG A 136 -7.83 20.77 33.01
CA ARG A 136 -7.54 20.95 34.44
C ARG A 136 -6.05 20.76 34.65
N VAL A 137 -5.40 21.76 35.22
CA VAL A 137 -3.94 21.85 35.27
C VAL A 137 -3.47 22.08 36.70
N GLY A 138 -2.51 21.27 37.14
CA GLY A 138 -1.77 21.42 38.39
C GLY A 138 -0.45 22.15 38.15
N ALA A 139 -0.15 23.18 38.94
CA ALA A 139 1.11 23.92 38.87
C ALA A 139 1.78 24.02 40.24
N GLU A 140 3.11 23.93 40.26
CA GLU A 140 3.91 24.08 41.48
C GLU A 140 3.90 25.51 42.05
N SER A 141 3.67 26.51 41.19
CA SER A 141 3.65 27.93 41.57
C SER A 141 2.77 28.78 40.63
N PRO A 142 2.31 29.96 41.07
CA PRO A 142 1.54 30.86 40.21
C PRO A 142 2.34 31.27 38.96
N ALA A 143 3.64 31.48 39.12
CA ALA A 143 4.53 31.84 38.03
C ALA A 143 4.65 30.72 36.98
N ALA A 144 4.61 29.45 37.38
CA ALA A 144 4.62 28.32 36.45
C ALA A 144 3.32 28.26 35.64
N LEU A 145 2.16 28.48 36.27
CA LEU A 145 0.88 28.54 35.58
C LEU A 145 0.83 29.66 34.54
N VAL A 146 1.33 30.85 34.88
CA VAL A 146 1.38 31.98 33.94
C VAL A 146 2.26 31.67 32.73
N ARG A 147 3.43 31.03 32.95
CA ARG A 147 4.30 30.61 31.83
C ARG A 147 3.62 29.59 30.92
N PHE A 148 2.84 28.66 31.47
CA PHE A 148 2.07 27.72 30.68
C PHE A 148 1.01 28.41 29.82
N LEU A 149 0.23 29.33 30.41
CA LEU A 149 -0.77 30.11 29.66
C LEU A 149 -0.10 30.89 28.52
N GLN A 150 1.04 31.53 28.81
CA GLN A 150 1.80 32.27 27.81
C GLN A 150 2.38 31.35 26.72
N ALA A 151 2.85 30.14 27.06
CA ALA A 151 3.34 29.17 26.10
C ALA A 151 2.24 28.65 25.17
N LEU A 152 1.03 28.46 25.68
CA LEU A 152 -0.15 28.13 24.88
C LEU A 152 -0.54 29.30 23.95
N GLU A 153 -0.59 30.54 24.45
CA GLU A 153 -0.92 31.72 23.64
C GLU A 153 0.10 32.00 22.52
N GLN A 154 1.37 31.66 22.72
CA GLN A 154 2.41 31.77 21.70
C GLN A 154 2.33 30.68 20.64
N GLY A 155 1.61 29.58 20.91
CA GLY A 155 1.42 28.48 19.98
C GLY A 155 0.51 28.90 18.82
N PRO A 156 0.92 28.74 17.55
CA PRO A 156 0.09 29.12 16.40
C PRO A 156 -1.18 28.27 16.25
N GLU A 157 -1.27 27.15 16.97
CA GLU A 157 -2.36 26.17 16.88
C GLU A 157 -3.42 26.38 17.97
N PHE A 158 -3.09 27.14 19.03
CA PHE A 158 -3.98 27.43 20.14
C PHE A 158 -4.40 28.91 20.10
N SER A 159 -5.66 29.17 20.40
CA SER A 159 -6.25 30.50 20.40
C SER A 159 -7.30 30.60 21.49
N GLN A 160 -7.69 31.82 21.90
CA GLN A 160 -8.71 32.04 22.94
C GLN A 160 -8.42 31.27 24.24
N VAL A 161 -7.19 31.39 24.76
CA VAL A 161 -6.82 30.76 26.03
C VAL A 161 -7.46 31.55 27.18
N THR A 162 -8.38 30.94 27.92
CA THR A 162 -9.09 31.59 29.03
C THR A 162 -9.00 30.78 30.32
N PRO A 163 -8.39 31.31 31.40
CA PRO A 163 -8.46 30.69 32.71
C PRO A 163 -9.86 30.93 33.32
N HIS A 164 -10.55 29.87 33.73
CA HIS A 164 -11.88 29.93 34.31
C HIS A 164 -11.89 29.92 35.83
N SER A 165 -10.96 29.19 36.44
CA SER A 165 -10.89 29.01 37.89
C SER A 165 -9.44 28.82 38.32
N GLN A 166 -9.08 29.38 39.47
CA GLN A 166 -7.81 29.12 40.14
C GLN A 166 -8.08 28.83 41.61
N GLN A 167 -7.75 27.64 42.05
CA GLN A 167 -7.91 27.22 43.44
C GLN A 167 -6.57 26.80 44.01
N ARG A 168 -6.21 27.33 45.19
CA ARG A 168 -5.06 26.83 45.92
C ARG A 168 -5.41 25.46 46.50
N SER A 169 -4.61 24.46 46.17
CA SER A 169 -4.74 23.14 46.76
C SER A 169 -4.35 23.21 48.24
N THR A 170 -5.20 22.69 49.11
CA THR A 170 -4.94 22.52 50.55
C THR A 170 -4.36 21.13 50.87
N ARG A 171 -4.12 20.29 49.86
CA ARG A 171 -3.50 18.96 50.05
C ARG A 171 -1.98 19.08 50.11
N PRO A 172 -1.30 18.33 51.01
CA PRO A 172 0.16 18.20 50.97
C PRO A 172 0.56 17.43 49.70
N GLY A 173 1.29 18.09 48.79
CA GLY A 173 1.75 17.52 47.52
C GLY A 173 2.40 18.57 46.62
N GLU A 174 3.00 18.14 45.50
CA GLU A 174 3.70 19.02 44.51
C GLU A 174 2.78 20.08 43.86
N ASP A 175 1.48 19.82 43.73
CA ASP A 175 0.51 20.78 43.16
C ASP A 175 0.03 21.78 44.20
N ARG A 176 0.53 23.01 44.11
CA ARG A 176 0.09 24.10 44.98
C ARG A 176 -1.11 24.84 44.40
N ILE A 177 -1.32 24.77 43.09
CA ILE A 177 -2.37 25.48 42.38
C ILE A 177 -3.05 24.55 41.39
N LEU A 178 -4.38 24.54 41.43
CA LEU A 178 -5.23 23.92 40.42
C LEU A 178 -5.88 25.04 39.60
N ALA A 179 -5.85 24.92 38.29
CA ALA A 179 -6.51 25.85 37.39
C ALA A 179 -7.31 25.11 36.33
N ASP A 180 -8.52 25.60 36.07
CA ASP A 180 -9.32 25.17 34.92
C ASP A 180 -9.09 26.19 33.80
N VAL A 181 -8.64 25.73 32.64
CA VAL A 181 -8.23 26.53 31.49
C VAL A 181 -8.96 26.02 30.26
N SER A 182 -9.59 26.90 29.49
CA SER A 182 -10.08 26.57 28.16
C SER A 182 -9.14 27.13 27.08
N ALA A 183 -8.98 26.41 25.98
CA ALA A 183 -8.26 26.88 24.80
C ALA A 183 -8.92 26.33 23.53
N LEU A 184 -8.91 27.09 22.45
CA LEU A 184 -9.43 26.67 21.15
C LEU A 184 -8.27 26.25 20.24
N TYR A 185 -8.24 24.97 19.89
CA TYR A 185 -7.25 24.34 19.03
C TYR A 185 -7.76 24.24 17.60
N ARG A 186 -6.91 24.63 16.64
CA ARG A 186 -7.16 24.48 15.21
C ARG A 186 -5.96 23.83 14.54
N SER A 187 -6.13 22.60 14.08
CA SER A 187 -5.10 21.89 13.31
C SER A 187 -4.80 22.65 12.02
N ARG A 188 -3.51 22.85 11.72
CA ARG A 188 -3.04 23.32 10.41
C ARG A 188 -3.20 22.18 9.41
N ARG A 189 -4.27 22.20 8.62
CA ARG A 189 -4.31 21.49 7.34
C ARG A 189 -3.80 22.39 6.22
#